data_AF-A0A520XVH3-F1
#
_entry.id   AF-A0A520XVH3-F1
#
_cell.length_a   1.000
_cell.length_b   1.000
_cell.length_c   1.000
_cell.angle_alpha   90.00
_cell.angle_beta   90.00
_cell.angle_gamma   90.00
#
_symmetry.space_group_name_H-M   'P 1'
#
loop_
_entity.id
_entity.type
_entity.pdbx_description
1 polymer ?
#
loop_
_entity_poly.entity_id
_entity_poly.type
_entity_poly.pdbx_seq_one_letter_code
_entity_poly.pdbx_strand_id
1 'polypeptide(L)'
;PARDAIVSTQIDDRLPVIPVRALKNKGTQEFAAKQIEVAKLLDAGEIEMGEAQLQIEHFWAGALRRAVIDGAVENGSLMAGQSVGMVKSEEPVADIIAALMNEAVKALEKNRG
;
A
#
# COMPACT_ATOMS: atom_id res chain seq x y z
N PRO A 1 -0.09 -13.93 -6.71
CA PRO A 1 1.18 -13.39 -6.16
C PRO A 1 1.40 -11.90 -6.40
N ALA A 2 1.17 -11.34 -7.61
CA ALA A 2 1.26 -9.88 -7.87
C ALA A 2 -0.07 -9.12 -7.63
N ARG A 3 -1.19 -9.84 -7.52
CA ARG A 3 -2.55 -9.28 -7.46
C ARG A 3 -2.89 -8.63 -6.11
N ASP A 4 -2.00 -8.76 -5.11
CA ASP A 4 -2.29 -8.31 -3.76
C ASP A 4 -1.82 -6.87 -3.50
N ALA A 5 -0.99 -6.26 -4.37
CA ALA A 5 -0.52 -4.87 -4.23
C ALA A 5 -1.51 -3.83 -4.78
N ILE A 6 -2.56 -3.53 -4.03
CA ILE A 6 -3.67 -2.65 -4.44
C ILE A 6 -3.45 -1.19 -4.03
N VAL A 7 -4.10 -0.25 -4.72
CA VAL A 7 -4.16 1.15 -4.31
C VAL A 7 -5.23 1.30 -3.23
N SER A 8 -4.99 2.13 -2.22
CA SER A 8 -5.97 2.51 -1.22
C SER A 8 -7.27 2.96 -1.87
N THR A 9 -8.38 2.40 -1.42
CA THR A 9 -9.71 2.74 -1.92
C THR A 9 -10.25 3.94 -1.15
N GLN A 10 -10.79 4.91 -1.88
CA GLN A 10 -11.65 5.96 -1.34
C GLN A 10 -13.10 5.52 -1.52
N ILE A 11 -13.89 5.60 -0.45
CA ILE A 11 -15.30 5.19 -0.45
C ILE A 11 -16.24 6.40 -0.54
N ASP A 12 -15.87 7.52 0.09
CA ASP A 12 -16.68 8.74 0.15
C ASP A 12 -15.83 9.93 -0.28
N ASP A 13 -16.32 10.72 -1.24
CA ASP A 13 -15.59 11.87 -1.80
C ASP A 13 -15.38 13.02 -0.80
N ARG A 14 -16.16 13.05 0.30
CA ARG A 14 -15.98 14.02 1.39
C ARG A 14 -14.79 13.69 2.29
N LEU A 15 -14.37 12.42 2.27
CA LEU A 15 -13.31 11.85 3.11
C LEU A 15 -12.10 11.48 2.24
N PRO A 16 -11.31 12.46 1.78
CA PRO A 16 -10.22 12.22 0.86
C PRO A 16 -9.18 11.27 1.46
N VAL A 17 -8.76 10.30 0.64
CA VAL A 17 -7.71 9.33 1.00
C VAL A 17 -6.49 9.57 0.12
N ILE A 18 -5.30 9.64 0.74
CA ILE A 18 -4.04 9.71 -0.02
C ILE A 18 -3.83 8.38 -0.75
N PRO A 19 -3.67 8.37 -2.08
CA PRO A 19 -3.49 7.14 -2.85
C PRO A 19 -2.14 6.50 -2.54
N VAL A 20 -2.17 5.37 -1.84
CA VAL A 20 -0.99 4.55 -1.51
C VAL A 20 -1.18 3.15 -2.06
N ARG A 21 -0.14 2.60 -2.70
CA ARG A 21 -0.15 1.19 -3.13
C ARG A 21 0.53 0.31 -2.09
N ALA A 22 -0.19 -0.69 -1.61
CA ALA A 22 0.29 -1.62 -0.59
C ALA A 22 -0.25 -3.03 -0.81
N LEU A 23 0.43 -4.03 -0.25
CA LEU A 23 -0.10 -5.38 -0.14
C LEU A 23 -1.37 -5.37 0.71
N LYS A 24 -2.42 -6.01 0.20
CA LYS A 24 -3.67 -6.21 0.91
C LYS A 24 -3.41 -7.06 2.14
N ASN A 25 -3.77 -6.52 3.30
CA ASN A 25 -3.71 -7.19 4.59
C ASN A 25 -4.95 -6.82 5.44
N LYS A 26 -4.95 -7.18 6.73
CA LYS A 26 -6.05 -6.86 7.64
C LYS A 26 -6.21 -5.34 7.83
N GLY A 27 -5.10 -4.60 7.96
CA GLY A 27 -5.12 -3.14 8.08
C GLY A 27 -5.83 -2.46 6.90
N THR A 28 -5.63 -2.94 5.67
CA THR A 28 -6.35 -2.39 4.50
C THR A 28 -7.87 -2.61 4.55
N GLN A 29 -8.33 -3.71 5.17
CA GLN A 29 -9.76 -4.00 5.36
C GLN A 29 -10.35 -3.15 6.48
N GLU A 30 -9.61 -3.00 7.58
CA GLU A 30 -9.97 -2.14 8.71
C GLU A 30 -10.07 -0.68 8.28
N PHE A 31 -9.20 -0.22 7.36
CA PHE A 31 -9.29 1.13 6.82
C PHE A 31 -10.57 1.37 6.01
N ALA A 32 -10.99 0.39 5.20
CA ALA A 32 -12.26 0.47 4.48
C ALA A 32 -13.45 0.49 5.45
N ALA A 33 -13.40 -0.31 6.52
CA ALA A 33 -14.41 -0.29 7.57
C ALA A 33 -14.44 1.06 8.31
N LYS A 34 -13.27 1.64 8.61
CA LYS A 34 -13.18 2.95 9.27
C LYS A 34 -13.72 4.07 8.40
N GLN A 35 -13.50 4.05 7.08
CA GLN A 35 -14.12 5.00 6.16
C GLN A 35 -15.66 4.94 6.22
N ILE A 36 -16.24 3.73 6.22
CA ILE A 36 -17.69 3.54 6.32
C ILE A 36 -18.23 4.01 7.67
N GLU A 37 -17.51 3.72 8.76
CA GLU A 37 -17.85 4.17 10.11
C GLU A 37 -17.87 5.70 10.21
N VAL A 38 -16.79 6.35 9.77
CA VAL A 38 -16.64 7.81 9.82
C VAL A 38 -17.69 8.50 8.95
N ALA A 39 -17.98 7.98 7.76
CA ALA A 39 -19.04 8.52 6.90
C ALA A 39 -20.41 8.48 7.59
N LYS A 40 -20.73 7.38 8.29
CA LYS A 40 -22.00 7.26 9.05
C LYS A 40 -22.09 8.25 10.20
N LEU A 41 -21.00 8.45 10.96
CA LEU A 41 -20.96 9.42 12.05
C LEU A 41 -21.15 10.85 11.53
N LEU A 42 -20.53 11.15 10.38
CA LEU A 42 -20.68 12.44 9.71
C LEU A 42 -22.13 12.65 9.23
N ASP A 43 -22.74 11.63 8.61
CA ASP A 43 -24.14 11.69 8.15
C ASP A 43 -25.14 11.85 9.31
N ALA A 44 -24.84 11.28 10.47
CA ALA A 44 -25.63 11.43 11.69
C ALA A 44 -25.43 12.79 12.38
N GLY A 45 -24.46 13.61 11.94
CA GLY A 45 -24.09 14.87 12.58
C GLY A 45 -23.43 14.70 13.95
N GLU A 46 -22.89 13.50 14.24
CA GLU A 46 -22.21 13.21 15.50
C GLU A 46 -20.77 13.77 15.52
N ILE A 47 -20.17 13.95 14.33
CA ILE A 47 -18.87 14.57 14.14
C ILE A 47 -18.91 15.60 13.02
N GLU A 48 -18.09 16.64 13.15
CA GLU A 48 -17.90 17.64 12.11
C GLU A 48 -16.96 17.15 11.00
N MET A 49 -17.07 17.74 9.81
CA MET A 49 -16.25 17.35 8.64
C MET A 49 -14.75 17.32 8.92
N GLY A 50 -14.22 18.31 9.65
CA GLY A 50 -12.79 18.38 9.97
C GLY A 50 -12.32 17.22 10.85
N GLU A 51 -13.13 16.83 11.83
CA GLU A 51 -12.85 15.68 12.69
C GLU A 51 -12.93 14.36 11.89
N ALA A 52 -13.92 14.24 11.01
CA ALA A 52 -14.05 13.09 10.13
C ALA A 52 -12.81 12.89 9.25
N GLN A 53 -12.32 13.95 8.61
CA GLN A 53 -11.10 13.91 7.80
C GLN A 53 -9.85 13.56 8.62
N LEU A 54 -9.73 14.13 9.82
CA LEU A 54 -8.61 13.86 10.72
C LEU A 54 -8.56 12.39 11.16
N GLN A 55 -9.70 11.76 11.41
CA GLN A 55 -9.75 10.32 11.74
C GLN A 55 -9.28 9.43 10.59
N ILE A 56 -9.58 9.81 9.34
CA ILE A 56 -9.10 9.08 8.15
C ILE A 56 -7.59 9.25 7.98
N GLU A 57 -7.07 10.47 8.16
CA GLU A 57 -5.63 10.73 8.09
C GLU A 57 -4.86 9.98 9.19
N HIS A 58 -5.35 10.03 10.42
CA HIS A 58 -4.70 9.41 11.57
C HIS A 58 -4.66 7.88 11.53
N PHE A 59 -5.56 7.22 10.79
CA PHE A 59 -5.58 5.76 10.72
C PHE A 59 -4.21 5.16 10.32
N TRP A 60 -3.57 5.77 9.32
CA TRP A 60 -2.27 5.31 8.83
C TRP A 60 -1.06 5.96 9.51
N ALA A 61 -1.27 6.83 10.51
CA ALA A 61 -0.19 7.48 11.22
C ALA A 61 0.76 6.44 11.85
N GLY A 62 2.04 6.50 11.45
CA GLY A 62 3.08 5.58 11.88
C GLY A 62 2.95 4.13 11.38
N ALA A 63 1.96 3.81 10.54
CA ALA A 63 1.70 2.43 10.13
C ALA A 63 2.79 1.84 9.22
N LEU A 64 3.44 2.67 8.40
CA LEU A 64 4.60 2.24 7.60
C LEU A 64 5.77 1.86 8.51
N ARG A 65 6.08 2.71 9.51
CA ARG A 65 7.13 2.41 10.50
C ARG A 65 6.83 1.12 11.24
N ARG A 66 5.61 0.92 11.73
CA ARG A 66 5.21 -0.31 12.41
C ARG A 66 5.41 -1.55 11.53
N ALA A 67 5.07 -1.47 10.24
CA ALA A 67 5.26 -2.57 9.32
C ALA A 67 6.75 -2.89 9.09
N VAL A 68 7.55 -1.85 8.82
CA VAL A 68 8.95 -1.98 8.39
C VAL A 68 9.90 -2.29 9.55
N ILE A 69 9.70 -1.63 10.69
CA ILE A 69 10.59 -1.74 11.85
C ILE A 69 10.09 -2.78 12.84
N ASP A 70 8.80 -2.72 13.18
CA ASP A 70 8.23 -3.54 14.25
C ASP A 70 7.63 -4.86 13.71
N GLY A 71 7.72 -5.12 12.41
CA GLY A 71 7.25 -6.37 11.78
C GLY A 71 5.74 -6.53 11.74
N ALA A 72 4.98 -5.43 11.84
CA ALA A 72 3.53 -5.43 11.91
C ALA A 72 2.87 -5.71 10.54
N VAL A 73 3.04 -6.92 10.01
CA VAL A 73 2.64 -7.28 8.63
C VAL A 73 1.12 -7.34 8.42
N GLU A 74 0.35 -7.67 9.46
CA GLU A 74 -1.11 -7.82 9.34
C GLU A 74 -1.84 -6.48 9.35
N ASN A 75 -1.39 -5.54 10.17
CA ASN A 75 -2.07 -4.27 10.49
C ASN A 75 -1.27 -3.01 10.08
N GLY A 76 0.00 -3.16 9.68
CA GLY A 76 0.82 -2.08 9.18
C GLY A 76 0.62 -1.79 7.70
N SER A 77 1.26 -0.72 7.21
CA SER A 77 1.24 -0.36 5.79
C SER A 77 2.40 -1.04 5.05
N LEU A 78 2.11 -2.14 4.36
CA LEU A 78 3.08 -2.89 3.54
C LEU A 78 3.14 -2.32 2.11
N MET A 79 3.75 -1.15 1.96
CA MET A 79 3.84 -0.48 0.66
C MET A 79 4.67 -1.31 -0.33
N ALA A 80 4.08 -1.63 -1.48
CA ALA A 80 4.73 -2.45 -2.51
C ALA A 80 4.17 -2.16 -3.91
N GLY A 81 5.03 -2.22 -4.92
CA GLY A 81 4.64 -2.19 -6.32
C GLY A 81 4.05 -3.52 -6.80
N GLN A 82 3.37 -3.52 -7.95
CA GLN A 82 2.88 -4.76 -8.60
C GLN A 82 4.02 -5.73 -8.95
N SER A 83 5.23 -5.23 -9.16
CA SER A 83 6.44 -6.04 -9.39
C SER A 83 6.78 -6.98 -8.24
N VAL A 84 6.23 -6.77 -7.03
CA VAL A 84 6.48 -7.62 -5.85
C VAL A 84 6.15 -9.10 -6.13
N GLY A 85 5.18 -9.39 -6.99
CA GLY A 85 4.86 -10.78 -7.35
C GLY A 85 5.92 -11.47 -8.22
N MET A 86 6.90 -10.73 -8.74
CA MET A 86 8.06 -11.24 -9.47
C MET A 86 9.22 -11.57 -8.54
N VAL A 87 9.26 -11.02 -7.33
CA VAL A 87 10.29 -11.35 -6.32
C VAL A 87 10.01 -12.74 -5.76
N LYS A 88 11.03 -13.61 -5.75
CA LYS A 88 10.94 -15.02 -5.31
C LYS A 88 11.88 -15.39 -4.17
N SER A 89 12.91 -14.58 -3.96
CA SER A 89 14.01 -14.84 -3.06
C SER A 89 14.51 -13.54 -2.45
N GLU A 90 15.10 -13.66 -1.27
CA GLU A 90 15.95 -12.62 -0.69
C GLU A 90 17.35 -12.78 -1.26
N GLU A 91 17.93 -11.69 -1.77
CA GLU A 91 19.20 -11.70 -2.49
C GLU A 91 20.06 -10.49 -2.09
N PRO A 92 21.40 -10.63 -2.10
CA PRO A 92 22.30 -9.49 -1.95
C PRO A 92 22.04 -8.43 -3.03
N VAL A 93 22.13 -7.15 -2.65
CA VAL A 93 21.90 -6.01 -3.57
C VAL A 93 22.79 -6.10 -4.82
N ALA A 94 24.05 -6.53 -4.67
CA ALA A 94 24.97 -6.69 -5.78
C ALA A 94 24.48 -7.71 -6.81
N ASP A 95 23.91 -8.83 -6.35
CA ASP A 95 23.42 -9.91 -7.20
C ASP A 95 22.15 -9.48 -7.95
N ILE A 96 21.25 -8.76 -7.26
CA ILE A 96 20.04 -8.18 -7.88
C ILE A 96 20.43 -7.24 -9.02
N ILE A 97 21.38 -6.33 -8.80
CA ILE A 97 21.82 -5.36 -9.82
C ILE A 97 22.49 -6.11 -10.98
N ALA A 98 23.36 -7.08 -10.70
CA ALA A 98 24.03 -7.86 -11.74
C ALA A 98 23.02 -8.63 -12.61
N ALA A 99 22.01 -9.24 -11.99
CA ALA A 99 20.93 -9.93 -12.69
C ALA A 99 20.16 -8.98 -13.60
N LEU A 100 19.69 -7.84 -13.08
CA LEU A 100 18.95 -6.82 -13.85
C LEU A 100 19.75 -6.31 -15.05
N MET A 101 21.04 -6.04 -14.88
CA MET A 101 21.92 -5.59 -15.97
C MET A 101 22.09 -6.66 -17.05
N ASN A 102 22.32 -7.91 -16.65
CA ASN A 102 22.47 -9.03 -17.58
C ASN A 102 21.17 -9.31 -18.36
N GLU A 103 20.01 -9.25 -17.70
CA GLU A 103 18.70 -9.39 -18.35
C GLU A 103 18.45 -8.27 -19.36
N ALA A 104 18.79 -7.02 -19.00
CA ALA A 104 18.65 -5.87 -19.90
C ALA A 104 19.52 -6.01 -21.16
N VAL A 105 20.79 -6.41 -21.02
CA VAL A 105 21.69 -6.63 -22.18
C VAL A 105 21.14 -7.72 -23.10
N LYS A 106 20.74 -8.87 -22.55
CA LYS A 106 20.15 -9.97 -23.32
C LYS A 106 18.88 -9.55 -24.05
N ALA A 107 18.02 -8.76 -23.41
CA ALA A 107 16.79 -8.25 -24.04
C ALA A 107 17.10 -7.32 -25.23
N LEU A 108 18.11 -6.45 -25.10
CA LEU A 108 18.54 -5.56 -26.18
C LEU A 108 19.16 -6.33 -27.35
N GLU A 109 20.00 -7.33 -27.10
CA GLU A 109 20.58 -8.18 -28.14
C GLU A 109 19.50 -8.95 -28.90
N LYS A 110 18.52 -9.52 -28.19
CA LYS A 110 17.38 -10.23 -28.79
C LYS A 110 16.54 -9.32 -29.71
N ASN A 111 16.36 -8.05 -29.34
CA ASN A 111 15.55 -7.11 -30.12
C ASN A 111 16.31 -6.50 -31.32
N ARG A 112 17.62 -6.76 -31.45
CA ARG A 112 18.45 -6.29 -32.56
C ARG A 112 18.63 -7.33 -33.68
N GLY A 113 18.22 -8.57 -33.45
CA GLY A 113 18.14 -9.63 -34.46
C GLY A 113 16.71 -9.80 -34.98
#